data_AF-A0A832PG68-F1
#
_entry.id   AF-A0A832PG68-F1
#
_cell.length_a   1.000
_cell.length_b   1.000
_cell.length_c   1.000
_cell.angle_alpha   90.00
_cell.angle_beta   90.00
_cell.angle_gamma   90.00
#
_symmetry.space_group_name_H-M   'P 1'
#
loop_
_entity.id
_entity.type
_entity.pdbx_description
1 polymer ?
#
loop_
_entity_poly.entity_id
_entity_poly.type
_entity_poly.pdbx_seq_one_letter_code
_entity_poly.pdbx_strand_id
1 'polypeptide(L)'
;MNIREIIGDAIKYPASNWRKLITLGVIFLLINTLPLLGGFLSAPPLILMVVSLILMLIPLFFVIGYTFRVLRTTIAGSDELPEFDRLGEMFIDGLKVSIVFIIYMIIPGLIMDIGPFIARANPTISSITGLVGIIVAIIFLLPLTIAIAHMAANGQFRAAFRIREVLDAISRIGWGKYIIWYIVVVIMVGIISFALKFIIT
;
A
#
# COMPACT_ATOMS: atom_id res chain seq x y z
N MET A 1 14.21 3.48 -21.51
CA MET A 1 14.73 3.81 -20.16
C MET A 1 15.70 2.71 -19.76
N ASN A 2 16.89 3.07 -19.29
CA ASN A 2 17.81 2.10 -18.74
C ASN A 2 17.38 1.74 -17.31
N ILE A 3 17.35 0.46 -16.96
CA ILE A 3 16.99 -0.01 -15.60
C ILE A 3 17.91 0.63 -14.54
N ARG A 4 19.18 0.82 -14.88
CA ARG A 4 20.16 1.48 -14.01
C ARG A 4 19.78 2.93 -13.67
N GLU A 5 19.25 3.68 -14.63
CA GLU A 5 18.80 5.06 -14.41
C GLU A 5 17.57 5.06 -13.51
N ILE A 6 16.58 4.22 -13.79
CA ILE A 6 15.36 4.08 -12.96
C ILE A 6 15.71 3.78 -11.51
N ILE A 7 16.58 2.80 -11.28
CA ILE A 7 17.01 2.43 -9.92
C ILE A 7 17.79 3.57 -9.27
N GLY A 8 18.69 4.21 -10.03
CA GLY A 8 19.46 5.36 -9.56
C GLY A 8 18.57 6.51 -9.10
N ASP A 9 17.57 6.86 -9.91
CA ASP A 9 16.64 7.95 -9.62
C ASP A 9 15.70 7.59 -8.46
N ALA A 10 15.22 6.35 -8.38
CA ALA A 10 14.40 5.86 -7.28
C ALA A 10 15.11 5.90 -5.91
N ILE A 11 16.43 5.72 -5.88
CA ILE A 11 17.24 5.84 -4.64
C ILE A 11 17.56 7.30 -4.34
N LYS A 12 17.89 8.09 -5.37
CA LYS A 12 18.19 9.53 -5.21
C LYS A 12 16.98 10.33 -4.77
N TYR A 13 15.78 9.97 -5.22
CA TYR A 13 14.54 10.67 -4.92
C TYR A 13 14.31 10.83 -3.40
N PRO A 14 14.27 9.76 -2.58
CA PRO A 14 14.15 9.90 -1.12
C PRO A 14 15.41 10.53 -0.48
N ALA A 15 16.61 10.29 -1.03
CA ALA A 15 17.86 10.84 -0.51
C ALA A 15 18.06 12.34 -0.81
N SER A 16 17.27 12.91 -1.72
CA SER A 16 17.34 14.33 -2.12
C SER A 16 17.12 15.28 -0.95
N ASN A 17 16.29 14.89 0.02
CA ASN A 17 16.00 15.69 1.20
C ASN A 17 16.02 14.85 2.48
N TRP A 18 17.20 14.82 3.11
CA TRP A 18 17.44 14.08 4.36
C TRP A 18 16.50 14.46 5.50
N ARG A 19 16.08 15.72 5.61
CA ARG A 19 15.15 16.16 6.65
C ARG A 19 13.78 15.51 6.48
N LYS A 20 13.25 15.49 5.25
CA LYS A 20 11.97 14.85 4.90
C LYS A 20 12.07 13.32 5.05
N LEU A 21 13.17 12.72 4.62
CA LEU A 21 13.45 11.29 4.80
C LEU A 21 13.42 10.89 6.28
N ILE A 22 14.15 11.61 7.14
CA ILE A 22 14.20 11.35 8.58
C ILE A 22 12.81 11.56 9.20
N THR A 23 12.06 12.57 8.77
CA THR A 23 10.70 12.81 9.25
C THR A 23 9.79 11.62 8.94
N LEU A 24 9.83 11.10 7.70
CA LEU A 24 9.08 9.90 7.32
C LEU A 24 9.54 8.68 8.11
N GLY A 25 10.85 8.50 8.28
CA GLY A 25 11.43 7.39 9.04
C GLY A 25 11.02 7.42 10.51
N VAL A 26 11.05 8.59 11.16
CA VAL A 26 10.59 8.76 12.55
C VAL A 26 9.09 8.51 12.67
N ILE A 27 8.27 9.01 11.74
CA ILE A 27 6.82 8.72 11.70
C ILE A 27 6.60 7.21 11.59
N PHE A 28 7.33 6.52 10.71
CA PHE A 28 7.25 5.08 10.54
C PHE A 28 7.67 4.32 11.81
N LEU A 29 8.76 4.72 12.45
CA LEU A 29 9.19 4.12 13.72
C LEU A 29 8.15 4.35 14.83
N LEU A 30 7.56 5.55 14.91
CA LEU A 30 6.49 5.85 15.85
C LEU A 30 5.27 4.97 15.59
N ILE A 31 4.84 4.80 14.34
CA ILE A 31 3.73 3.89 13.97
C ILE A 31 3.93 2.48 14.54
N ASN A 32 5.15 1.96 14.42
CA ASN A 32 5.45 0.59 14.82
C ASN A 32 5.68 0.44 16.34
N THR A 33 6.12 1.49 17.02
CA THR A 33 6.46 1.44 18.46
C THR A 33 5.33 1.94 19.37
N LEU A 34 4.46 2.84 18.90
CA LEU A 34 3.34 3.39 19.69
C LEU A 34 2.37 2.31 20.21
N PRO A 35 2.01 1.24 19.45
CA PRO A 35 1.17 0.18 19.98
C PRO A 35 1.78 -0.56 21.17
N LEU A 36 3.12 -0.58 21.29
CA LEU A 36 3.81 -1.23 22.41
C LEU A 36 3.61 -0.45 23.73
N LEU A 37 3.32 0.85 23.66
CA LEU A 37 2.99 1.66 24.85
C LEU A 37 1.71 1.18 25.54
N GLY A 38 0.78 0.56 24.80
CA GLY A 38 -0.42 -0.05 25.37
C GLY A 38 -0.10 -1.15 26.39
N GLY A 39 1.04 -1.83 26.27
CA GLY A 39 1.48 -2.85 27.22
C GLY A 39 1.97 -2.30 28.57
N PHE A 40 2.30 -1.00 28.65
CA PHE A 40 2.80 -0.35 29.87
C PHE A 40 1.70 0.34 30.69
N LEU A 41 0.49 0.45 30.13
CA LEU A 41 -0.63 1.13 30.77
C LEU A 41 -1.45 0.15 31.61
N SER A 42 -1.66 0.48 32.89
CA SER A 42 -2.55 -0.26 33.79
C SER A 42 -4.01 0.12 33.53
N ALA A 43 -4.55 -0.27 32.38
CA ALA A 43 -5.95 -0.05 32.01
C ALA A 43 -6.66 -1.39 31.66
N PRO A 44 -8.01 -1.44 31.71
CA PRO A 44 -8.78 -2.60 31.28
C PRO A 44 -8.43 -3.06 29.85
N PRO A 45 -8.43 -4.38 29.56
CA PRO A 45 -7.98 -4.92 28.26
C PRO A 45 -8.68 -4.31 27.03
N LEU A 46 -10.00 -4.06 27.12
CA LEU A 46 -10.75 -3.45 26.01
C LEU A 46 -10.29 -2.02 25.71
N ILE A 47 -9.96 -1.24 26.74
CA ILE A 47 -9.46 0.13 26.57
C ILE A 47 -8.09 0.10 25.91
N LEU A 48 -7.20 -0.79 26.37
CA LEU A 48 -5.87 -0.98 25.77
C LEU A 48 -5.95 -1.39 24.30
N MET A 49 -6.88 -2.30 23.96
CA MET A 49 -7.11 -2.72 22.58
C MET A 49 -7.55 -1.56 21.69
N VAL A 50 -8.54 -0.78 22.12
CA VAL A 50 -9.05 0.36 21.35
C VAL A 50 -7.98 1.44 21.21
N VAL A 51 -7.27 1.78 22.29
CA VAL A 51 -6.18 2.76 22.26
C VAL A 51 -5.06 2.31 21.31
N SER A 52 -4.63 1.05 21.39
CA SER A 52 -3.59 0.51 20.51
C SER A 52 -4.01 0.54 19.05
N LEU A 53 -5.28 0.22 18.75
CA LEU A 53 -5.82 0.29 17.40
C LEU A 53 -5.79 1.71 16.85
N ILE A 54 -6.25 2.70 17.64
CA ILE A 54 -6.25 4.11 17.24
C ILE A 54 -4.81 4.62 16.99
N LEU A 55 -3.88 4.26 17.88
CA LEU A 55 -2.47 4.62 17.77
C LEU A 55 -1.80 4.03 16.52
N MET A 56 -2.26 2.88 16.03
CA MET A 56 -1.81 2.29 14.78
C MET A 56 -2.49 2.93 13.55
N LEU A 57 -3.81 3.13 13.60
CA LEU A 57 -4.62 3.54 12.44
C LEU A 57 -4.32 4.98 12.00
N ILE A 58 -4.28 5.93 12.94
CA ILE A 58 -4.10 7.35 12.62
C ILE A 58 -2.83 7.59 11.79
N PRO A 59 -1.63 7.18 12.27
CA PRO A 59 -0.41 7.46 11.54
C PRO A 59 -0.24 6.60 10.28
N LEU A 60 -0.92 5.44 10.19
CA LEU A 60 -1.03 4.69 8.94
C LEU A 60 -1.68 5.52 7.81
N PHE A 61 -2.79 6.20 8.08
CA PHE A 61 -3.43 7.06 7.08
C PHE A 61 -2.52 8.21 6.64
N PHE A 62 -1.72 8.76 7.55
CA PHE A 62 -0.73 9.79 7.19
C PHE A 62 0.35 9.26 6.24
N VAL A 63 0.85 8.06 6.46
CA VAL A 63 1.85 7.44 5.55
C VAL A 63 1.25 7.15 4.17
N ILE A 64 0.03 6.61 4.12
CA ILE A 64 -0.68 6.34 2.87
C ILE A 64 -0.94 7.67 2.13
N GLY A 65 -1.40 8.69 2.85
CA GLY A 65 -1.64 10.03 2.31
C GLY A 65 -0.37 10.69 1.77
N TYR A 66 0.75 10.57 2.49
CA TYR A 66 2.03 11.06 2.01
C TYR A 66 2.50 10.31 0.75
N THR A 67 2.34 8.99 0.72
CA THR A 67 2.67 8.15 -0.44
C THR A 67 1.84 8.56 -1.66
N PHE A 68 0.55 8.87 -1.46
CA PHE A 68 -0.31 9.38 -2.52
C PHE A 68 0.11 10.77 -3.01
N ARG A 69 0.54 11.64 -2.09
CA ARG A 69 1.09 12.97 -2.45
C ARG A 69 2.37 12.83 -3.27
N VAL A 70 3.28 11.93 -2.88
CA VAL A 70 4.49 11.59 -3.65
C VAL A 70 4.11 11.11 -5.04
N LEU A 71 3.17 10.16 -5.14
CA LEU A 71 2.71 9.66 -6.44
C LEU A 71 2.15 10.79 -7.32
N ARG A 72 1.34 11.69 -6.74
CA ARG A 72 0.76 12.83 -7.45
C ARG A 72 1.82 13.81 -7.95
N THR A 73 2.83 14.15 -7.14
CA THR A 73 3.90 15.06 -7.55
C THR A 73 4.83 14.43 -8.59
N THR A 74 5.14 13.14 -8.45
CA THR A 74 5.96 12.42 -9.43
C THR A 74 5.24 12.29 -10.78
N ILE A 75 3.93 12.03 -10.79
CA ILE A 75 3.12 12.04 -12.03
C ILE A 75 3.10 13.44 -12.66
N ALA A 76 3.10 14.50 -11.84
CA ALA A 76 3.19 15.88 -12.33
C ALA A 76 4.60 16.27 -12.83
N GLY A 77 5.58 15.36 -12.79
CA GLY A 77 6.95 15.59 -13.26
C GLY A 77 7.86 16.28 -12.26
N SER A 78 7.49 16.33 -10.97
CA SER A 78 8.35 16.86 -9.91
C SER A 78 9.30 15.79 -9.37
N ASP A 79 10.60 16.07 -9.43
CA ASP A 79 11.66 15.26 -8.81
C ASP A 79 11.93 15.65 -7.35
N GLU A 80 11.22 16.65 -6.83
CA GLU A 80 11.31 17.07 -5.43
C GLU A 80 10.26 16.39 -4.55
N LEU A 81 10.68 16.04 -3.32
CA LEU A 81 9.79 15.45 -2.32
C LEU A 81 8.72 16.46 -1.87
N PRO A 82 7.43 16.05 -1.76
CA PRO A 82 6.39 16.91 -1.22
C PRO A 82 6.69 17.37 0.21
N GLU A 83 6.20 18.56 0.55
CA GLU A 83 6.27 19.05 1.92
C GLU A 83 5.31 18.29 2.86
N PHE A 84 5.69 18.23 4.13
CA PHE A 84 4.86 17.72 5.23
C PHE A 84 3.95 18.82 5.78
N ASP A 85 3.35 19.60 4.90
CA ASP A 85 2.35 20.61 5.22
C ASP A 85 0.93 20.05 5.06
N ARG A 86 -0.07 20.79 5.53
CA ARG A 86 -1.50 20.45 5.33
C ARG A 86 -1.82 19.01 5.72
N LEU A 87 -1.47 18.67 6.96
CA LEU A 87 -1.69 17.34 7.55
C LEU A 87 -3.15 16.88 7.39
N GLY A 88 -4.13 17.79 7.50
CA GLY A 88 -5.53 17.47 7.26
C GLY A 88 -5.81 16.93 5.85
N GLU A 89 -5.28 17.59 4.81
CA GLU A 89 -5.44 17.11 3.43
C GLU A 89 -4.75 15.74 3.23
N MET A 90 -3.57 15.57 3.81
CA MET A 90 -2.83 14.31 3.76
C MET A 90 -3.61 13.16 4.40
N PHE A 91 -4.21 13.39 5.56
CA PHE A 91 -5.07 12.41 6.24
C PHE A 91 -6.28 12.04 5.37
N ILE A 92 -6.96 13.03 4.80
CA ILE A 92 -8.13 12.81 3.93
C ILE A 92 -7.74 12.05 2.66
N ASP A 93 -6.60 12.35 2.05
CA ASP A 93 -6.11 11.61 0.90
C ASP A 93 -5.74 10.16 1.26
N GLY A 94 -5.14 9.95 2.43
CA GLY A 94 -4.89 8.61 2.98
C GLY A 94 -6.19 7.81 3.17
N LEU A 95 -7.24 8.45 3.68
CA LEU A 95 -8.55 7.83 3.84
C LEU A 95 -9.18 7.49 2.48
N LYS A 96 -9.12 8.39 1.49
CA LYS A 96 -9.59 8.13 0.12
C LYS A 96 -8.89 6.92 -0.50
N VAL A 97 -7.56 6.87 -0.45
CA VAL A 97 -6.78 5.72 -0.98
C VAL A 97 -7.18 4.43 -0.28
N SER A 98 -7.38 4.47 1.04
CA SER A 98 -7.82 3.32 1.82
C SER A 98 -9.21 2.85 1.40
N ILE A 99 -10.14 3.77 1.11
CA ILE A 99 -11.47 3.43 0.60
C ILE A 99 -11.37 2.78 -0.79
N VAL A 100 -10.51 3.29 -1.69
CA VAL A 100 -10.25 2.65 -2.99
C VAL A 100 -9.73 1.23 -2.80
N PHE A 101 -8.74 1.05 -1.92
CA PHE A 101 -8.20 -0.27 -1.58
C PHE A 101 -9.30 -1.21 -1.10
N ILE A 102 -10.11 -0.78 -0.12
CA ILE A 102 -11.21 -1.59 0.41
C ILE A 102 -12.16 -1.97 -0.71
N ILE A 103 -12.62 -1.04 -1.54
CA ILE A 103 -13.58 -1.31 -2.61
C ILE A 103 -13.05 -2.35 -3.61
N TYR A 104 -11.78 -2.23 -4.02
CA TYR A 104 -11.15 -3.23 -4.91
C TYR A 104 -10.97 -4.58 -4.22
N MET A 105 -10.74 -4.60 -2.91
CA MET A 105 -10.48 -5.81 -2.14
C MET A 105 -11.74 -6.45 -1.52
N ILE A 106 -12.93 -5.85 -1.66
CA ILE A 106 -14.18 -6.43 -1.16
C ILE A 106 -14.41 -7.82 -1.76
N ILE A 107 -14.39 -7.96 -3.09
CA ILE A 107 -14.67 -9.24 -3.76
C ILE A 107 -13.62 -10.31 -3.38
N PRO A 108 -12.30 -10.03 -3.51
CA PRO A 108 -11.29 -10.98 -3.03
C PRO A 108 -11.43 -11.35 -1.56
N GLY A 109 -11.65 -10.36 -0.68
CA GLY A 109 -11.79 -10.58 0.76
C GLY A 109 -12.96 -11.50 1.09
N LEU A 110 -14.13 -11.26 0.48
CA LEU A 110 -15.29 -12.14 0.66
C LEU A 110 -15.00 -13.58 0.22
N ILE A 111 -14.30 -13.80 -0.90
CA ILE A 111 -13.94 -15.15 -1.35
C ILE A 111 -12.98 -15.81 -0.36
N MET A 112 -11.99 -15.06 0.12
CA MET A 112 -10.97 -15.56 1.05
C MET A 112 -11.53 -15.88 2.44
N ASP A 113 -12.48 -15.08 2.95
CA ASP A 113 -13.01 -15.25 4.30
C ASP A 113 -14.24 -16.18 4.32
N ILE A 114 -15.17 -16.02 3.37
CA ILE A 114 -16.43 -16.75 3.35
C ILE A 114 -16.25 -18.12 2.70
N GLY A 115 -15.43 -18.24 1.66
CA GLY A 115 -15.23 -19.50 0.93
C GLY A 115 -14.80 -20.65 1.84
N PRO A 116 -13.69 -20.52 2.58
CA PRO A 116 -13.25 -21.51 3.56
C PRO A 116 -14.23 -21.71 4.72
N PHE A 117 -14.97 -20.68 5.13
CA PHE A 117 -15.97 -20.78 6.20
C PHE A 117 -17.14 -21.70 5.80
N ILE A 118 -17.64 -21.57 4.58
CA ILE A 118 -18.70 -22.44 4.04
C ILE A 118 -18.14 -23.85 3.80
N ALA A 119 -16.90 -23.95 3.32
CA ALA A 119 -16.24 -25.23 3.01
C ALA A 119 -15.74 -25.99 4.25
N ARG A 120 -15.97 -25.50 5.48
CA ARG A 120 -15.47 -26.12 6.74
C ARG A 120 -15.77 -27.61 6.88
N ALA A 121 -16.84 -28.11 6.26
CA ALA A 121 -17.18 -29.53 6.26
C ALA A 121 -16.25 -30.41 5.40
N ASN A 122 -15.45 -29.83 4.50
CA ASN A 122 -14.53 -30.56 3.63
C ASN A 122 -13.17 -29.83 3.50
N PRO A 123 -12.09 -30.36 4.10
CA PRO A 123 -10.79 -29.68 4.12
C PRO A 123 -10.22 -29.47 2.71
N THR A 124 -10.46 -30.40 1.77
CA THR A 124 -10.00 -30.28 0.38
C THR A 124 -10.66 -29.11 -0.33
N ILE A 125 -11.97 -28.92 -0.16
CA ILE A 125 -12.71 -27.80 -0.76
C ILE A 125 -12.25 -26.48 -0.13
N SER A 126 -12.01 -26.45 1.17
CA SER A 126 -11.48 -25.27 1.88
C SER A 126 -10.15 -24.81 1.30
N SER A 127 -9.19 -25.73 1.11
CA SER A 127 -7.90 -25.40 0.49
C SER A 127 -8.03 -24.87 -0.94
N ILE A 128 -8.91 -25.45 -1.76
CA ILE A 128 -9.16 -24.99 -3.14
C ILE A 128 -9.75 -23.57 -3.14
N THR A 129 -10.78 -23.32 -2.32
CA THR A 129 -11.41 -21.99 -2.25
C THR A 129 -10.44 -20.92 -1.74
N GLY A 130 -9.58 -21.23 -0.77
CA GLY A 130 -8.53 -20.32 -0.32
C GLY A 130 -7.53 -19.98 -1.44
N LEU A 131 -7.10 -20.98 -2.21
CA LEU A 131 -6.18 -20.77 -3.33
C LEU A 131 -6.80 -19.93 -4.45
N VAL A 132 -8.08 -20.17 -4.78
CA VAL A 132 -8.84 -19.33 -5.72
C VAL A 132 -8.94 -17.90 -5.20
N GLY A 133 -9.22 -17.71 -3.90
CA GLY A 133 -9.28 -16.39 -3.28
C GLY A 133 -7.96 -15.61 -3.43
N ILE A 134 -6.82 -16.27 -3.22
CA ILE A 134 -5.49 -15.66 -3.41
C ILE A 134 -5.27 -15.25 -4.87
N ILE A 135 -5.61 -16.12 -5.83
CA ILE A 135 -5.48 -15.81 -7.26
C ILE A 135 -6.34 -14.59 -7.62
N VAL A 136 -7.59 -14.57 -7.15
CA VAL A 136 -8.50 -13.43 -7.37
C VAL A 136 -7.96 -12.16 -6.71
N ALA A 137 -7.42 -12.24 -5.49
CA ALA A 137 -6.79 -11.10 -4.83
C ALA A 137 -5.63 -10.52 -5.65
N ILE A 138 -4.75 -11.36 -6.19
CA ILE A 138 -3.64 -10.93 -7.05
C ILE A 138 -4.18 -10.24 -8.31
N ILE A 139 -5.23 -10.79 -8.94
CA ILE A 139 -5.85 -10.19 -10.14
C ILE A 139 -6.40 -8.80 -9.84
N PHE A 140 -7.00 -8.58 -8.67
CA PHE A 140 -7.54 -7.27 -8.27
C PHE A 140 -6.45 -6.29 -7.78
N LEU A 141 -5.33 -6.79 -7.27
CA LEU A 141 -4.21 -5.99 -6.81
C LEU A 141 -3.48 -5.28 -7.97
N LEU A 142 -3.42 -5.93 -9.13
CA LEU A 142 -2.82 -5.37 -10.35
C LEU A 142 -3.47 -4.03 -10.75
N PRO A 143 -4.78 -3.97 -11.09
CA PRO A 143 -5.42 -2.71 -11.48
C PRO A 143 -5.51 -1.70 -10.34
N LEU A 144 -5.46 -2.11 -9.08
CA LEU A 144 -5.51 -1.20 -7.94
C LEU A 144 -4.36 -0.17 -7.96
N THR A 145 -3.13 -0.57 -8.29
CA THR A 145 -2.00 0.37 -8.34
C THR A 145 -2.20 1.44 -9.42
N ILE A 146 -2.71 1.04 -10.59
CA ILE A 146 -3.01 1.95 -11.69
C ILE A 146 -4.24 2.81 -11.37
N ALA A 147 -5.24 2.27 -10.67
CA ALA A 147 -6.40 3.02 -10.21
C ALA A 147 -6.00 4.17 -9.28
N ILE A 148 -5.10 3.92 -8.32
CA ILE A 148 -4.57 4.96 -7.43
C ILE A 148 -3.76 5.99 -8.22
N ALA A 149 -2.95 5.57 -9.19
CA ALA A 149 -2.23 6.49 -10.08
C ALA A 149 -3.19 7.35 -10.91
N HIS A 150 -4.28 6.75 -11.41
CA HIS A 150 -5.30 7.46 -12.16
C HIS A 150 -6.05 8.49 -11.31
N MET A 151 -6.32 8.16 -10.03
CA MET A 151 -6.84 9.09 -9.03
C MET A 151 -5.87 10.25 -8.74
N ALA A 152 -4.58 9.96 -8.63
CA ALA A 152 -3.54 10.97 -8.43
C ALA A 152 -3.42 11.91 -9.63
N ALA A 153 -3.38 11.36 -10.85
CA ALA A 153 -3.24 12.12 -12.10
C ALA A 153 -4.43 13.07 -12.35
N ASN A 154 -5.66 12.60 -12.11
CA ASN A 154 -6.87 13.37 -12.39
C ASN A 154 -7.34 14.23 -11.20
N GLY A 155 -6.77 14.05 -10.01
CA GLY A 155 -7.18 14.75 -8.78
C GLY A 155 -8.59 14.45 -8.31
N GLN A 156 -9.25 13.42 -8.86
CA GLN A 156 -10.63 13.07 -8.55
C GLN A 156 -10.71 11.67 -7.95
N PHE A 157 -11.35 11.53 -6.80
CA PHE A 157 -11.57 10.23 -6.14
C PHE A 157 -12.25 9.21 -7.08
N ARG A 158 -13.24 9.65 -7.85
CA ARG A 158 -13.98 8.80 -8.80
C ARG A 158 -13.11 8.24 -9.92
N ALA A 159 -11.98 8.87 -10.23
CA ALA A 159 -11.09 8.43 -11.30
C ALA A 159 -10.45 7.07 -10.99
N ALA A 160 -10.35 6.66 -9.72
CA ALA A 160 -9.91 5.32 -9.33
C ALA A 160 -10.86 4.21 -9.82
N PHE A 161 -12.14 4.50 -10.01
CA PHE A 161 -13.16 3.50 -10.35
C PHE A 161 -13.51 3.48 -11.83
N ARG A 162 -12.80 4.25 -12.66
CA ARG A 162 -12.96 4.22 -14.11
C ARG A 162 -12.25 3.00 -14.67
N ILE A 163 -12.80 1.82 -14.41
CA ILE A 163 -12.17 0.52 -14.67
C ILE A 163 -11.71 0.40 -16.12
N ARG A 164 -12.50 0.89 -17.09
CA ARG A 164 -12.10 0.89 -18.51
C ARG A 164 -10.81 1.67 -18.74
N GLU A 165 -10.72 2.90 -18.24
CA GLU A 165 -9.52 3.74 -18.38
C GLU A 165 -8.31 3.12 -17.68
N VAL A 166 -8.51 2.49 -16.51
CA VAL A 166 -7.46 1.76 -15.77
C VAL A 166 -6.95 0.55 -16.57
N LEU A 167 -7.86 -0.27 -17.11
CA LEU A 167 -7.50 -1.45 -17.90
C LEU A 167 -6.89 -1.06 -19.26
N ASP A 168 -7.35 0.03 -19.86
CA ASP A 168 -6.76 0.58 -21.09
C ASP A 168 -5.34 1.07 -20.84
N ALA A 169 -5.08 1.72 -19.70
CA ALA A 169 -3.73 2.13 -19.32
C ALA A 169 -2.79 0.91 -19.16
N ILE A 170 -3.25 -0.17 -18.51
CA ILE A 170 -2.48 -1.42 -18.40
C ILE A 170 -2.25 -2.05 -19.77
N SER A 171 -3.28 -2.06 -20.62
CA SER A 171 -3.21 -2.64 -21.95
C SER A 171 -2.25 -1.88 -22.87
N ARG A 172 -2.15 -0.56 -22.72
CA ARG A 172 -1.16 0.29 -23.41
C ARG A 172 0.29 -0.01 -22.98
N ILE A 173 0.52 -0.32 -21.71
CA ILE A 173 1.83 -0.78 -21.22
C ILE A 173 2.12 -2.21 -21.76
N GLY A 174 1.06 -3.02 -21.87
CA GLY A 174 1.10 -4.42 -22.26
C GLY A 174 1.09 -5.32 -21.01
N TRP A 175 0.04 -6.15 -20.89
CA TRP A 175 -0.19 -7.02 -19.73
C TRP A 175 1.03 -7.88 -19.34
N GLY A 176 1.66 -8.52 -20.32
CA GLY A 176 2.86 -9.34 -20.06
C GLY A 176 4.01 -8.53 -19.47
N LYS A 177 4.31 -7.36 -20.04
CA LYS A 177 5.37 -6.47 -19.53
C LYS A 177 5.07 -5.96 -18.13
N TYR A 178 3.81 -5.57 -17.89
CA TYR A 178 3.35 -5.08 -16.60
C TYR A 178 3.43 -6.15 -15.50
N ILE A 179 2.98 -7.38 -15.79
CA ILE A 179 3.07 -8.51 -14.85
C ILE A 179 4.54 -8.87 -14.57
N ILE A 180 5.38 -8.95 -15.60
CA ILE A 180 6.83 -9.21 -15.43
C ILE A 180 7.46 -8.14 -14.55
N TRP A 181 7.16 -6.86 -14.79
CA TRP A 181 7.66 -5.77 -13.96
C TRP A 181 7.22 -5.93 -12.50
N TYR A 182 5.95 -6.26 -12.26
CA TYR A 182 5.43 -6.48 -10.91
C TYR A 182 6.17 -7.63 -10.21
N ILE A 183 6.38 -8.75 -10.89
CA ILE A 183 7.15 -9.89 -10.37
C ILE A 183 8.59 -9.48 -10.02
N VAL A 184 9.26 -8.74 -10.90
CA VAL A 184 10.64 -8.26 -10.66
C VAL A 184 10.70 -7.37 -9.43
N VAL A 185 9.75 -6.44 -9.26
CA VAL A 185 9.68 -5.57 -8.08
C VAL A 185 9.46 -6.38 -6.81
N VAL A 186 8.52 -7.33 -6.82
CA VAL A 186 8.26 -8.21 -5.66
C VAL A 186 9.51 -9.01 -5.28
N ILE A 187 10.22 -9.57 -6.26
CA ILE A 187 11.47 -10.30 -6.02
C ILE A 187 12.53 -9.37 -5.43
N MET A 188 12.74 -8.17 -5.98
CA MET A 188 13.71 -7.21 -5.44
C MET A 188 13.39 -6.82 -4.00
N VAL A 189 12.13 -6.47 -3.71
CA VAL A 189 11.68 -6.13 -2.35
C VAL A 189 11.88 -7.33 -1.40
N GLY A 190 11.61 -8.55 -1.87
CA GLY A 190 11.83 -9.79 -1.12
C GLY A 190 13.30 -9.99 -0.76
N ILE A 191 14.21 -9.83 -1.72
CA ILE A 191 15.66 -9.95 -1.51
C ILE A 191 16.17 -8.91 -0.50
N ILE A 192 15.76 -7.65 -0.66
CA ILE A 192 16.16 -6.56 0.26
C ILE A 192 15.66 -6.85 1.68
N SER A 193 14.39 -7.26 1.81
CA SER A 193 13.79 -7.58 3.10
C SER A 193 14.48 -8.78 3.77
N PHE A 194 14.86 -9.79 2.99
CA PHE A 194 15.61 -10.95 3.49
C PHE A 194 17.02 -10.54 3.98
N ALA A 195 17.74 -9.74 3.20
CA ALA A 195 19.06 -9.23 3.59
C ALA A 195 19.02 -8.39 4.86
N LEU A 196 18.03 -7.49 5.00
CA LEU A 196 17.86 -6.68 6.20
C LEU A 196 17.60 -7.53 7.45
N LYS A 197 16.77 -8.59 7.35
CA LYS A 197 16.53 -9.50 8.47
C LYS A 197 17.82 -10.20 8.93
N PHE A 198 18.69 -10.58 8.00
CA PHE A 198 19.97 -11.21 8.31
C PHE A 198 20.98 -10.25 8.97
N ILE A 199 20.87 -8.94 8.73
CA ILE A 199 21.72 -7.91 9.37
C ILE A 199 21.23 -7.60 10.79
N ILE A 200 19.93 -7.69 11.04
CA ILE A 200 19.28 -7.31 12.31
C ILE A 200 19.19 -8.50 13.29
N THR A 201 19.38 -9.74 12.81
CA THR A 201 19.43 -10.97 13.63
C THR A 201 20.87 -11.32 13.97
#